data_AF-A0A962RVJ7-F1
#
_entry.id   AF-A0A962RVJ7-F1
#
_cell.length_a   1.000
_cell.length_b   1.000
_cell.length_c   1.000
_cell.angle_alpha   90.00
_cell.angle_beta   90.00
_cell.angle_gamma   90.00
#
_symmetry.space_group_name_H-M   'P 1'
#
loop_
_entity.id
_entity.type
_entity.pdbx_description
1 polymer ?
#
loop_
_entity_poly.entity_id
_entity_poly.type
_entity_poly.pdbx_seq_one_letter_code
_entity_poly.pdbx_strand_id
1 'polypeptide(L)'
;MLDKLFGKALTLVINGEEISFHSLTEFEFALGGRTNVPATKLTDLIMQTPDELKREAKSIKAVEKRFVDILSRSIEHPGEIGKLVREIDIQVFSNDYDWRAIFKALNQQDEDVDELRRVALVKYMQYLRSRQDVIKQTYKIKQKESGARGSQAGTQPPSTPLEDTKDFLKETSIFDSISLEAPLDAAQHTFSRLPKGEAVIIHPAHDTEFEFRLSKHQFVFRNAHPRVIVDDQGQEFELDEGKNILGRDAVCNITVGTGMRDVSRMHLIIEPLSDGSIRFTDLSSHGSFLPAAMMPLSDD
;
A
#
# COMPACT_ATOMS: atom_id res chain seq x y z
N MET A 1 -24.79 -4.96 -1.02
CA MET A 1 -25.29 -3.86 -1.87
C MET A 1 -24.49 -3.69 -3.17
N LEU A 2 -23.39 -4.41 -3.39
CA LEU A 2 -22.50 -4.28 -4.56
C LEU A 2 -23.02 -4.97 -5.84
N ASP A 3 -23.92 -5.96 -5.73
CA ASP A 3 -24.49 -6.67 -6.90
C ASP A 3 -25.47 -5.84 -7.73
N LYS A 4 -25.90 -4.67 -7.22
CA LYS A 4 -26.88 -3.82 -7.93
C LYS A 4 -26.28 -2.95 -9.03
N LEU A 5 -24.94 -2.88 -9.15
CA LEU A 5 -24.28 -2.12 -10.22
C LEU A 5 -24.28 -2.84 -11.58
N PHE A 6 -24.48 -4.17 -11.61
CA PHE A 6 -24.43 -4.96 -12.84
C PHE A 6 -25.83 -5.42 -13.29
N GLY A 7 -26.73 -4.46 -13.55
CA GLY A 7 -27.93 -4.75 -14.35
C GLY A 7 -27.61 -5.13 -15.81
N LYS A 8 -26.38 -4.80 -16.26
CA LYS A 8 -25.80 -5.11 -17.58
C LYS A 8 -24.28 -5.25 -17.41
N ALA A 9 -23.64 -6.12 -18.20
CA ALA A 9 -22.19 -6.23 -18.21
C ALA A 9 -21.53 -4.87 -18.55
N LEU A 10 -20.53 -4.47 -17.77
CA LEU A 10 -19.68 -3.33 -18.07
C LEU A 10 -18.73 -3.72 -19.18
N THR A 11 -18.66 -2.93 -20.23
CA THR A 11 -17.76 -3.15 -21.35
C THR A 11 -16.71 -2.04 -21.39
N LEU A 12 -15.42 -2.42 -21.35
CA LEU A 12 -14.28 -1.53 -21.50
C LEU A 12 -13.55 -1.83 -22.80
N VAL A 13 -13.22 -0.80 -23.57
CA VAL A 13 -12.35 -0.93 -24.75
C VAL A 13 -10.91 -0.64 -24.33
N ILE A 14 -10.10 -1.69 -24.19
CA ILE A 14 -8.70 -1.61 -23.76
C ILE A 14 -7.83 -2.00 -24.95
N ASN A 15 -7.01 -1.07 -25.44
CA ASN A 15 -6.18 -1.26 -26.65
C ASN A 15 -6.95 -1.72 -27.91
N GLY A 16 -8.23 -1.39 -28.00
CA GLY A 16 -9.09 -1.80 -29.12
C GLY A 16 -9.77 -3.16 -28.94
N GLU A 17 -9.50 -3.85 -27.83
CA GLU A 17 -10.20 -5.06 -27.44
C GLU A 17 -11.36 -4.73 -26.49
N GLU A 18 -12.51 -5.31 -26.76
CA GLU A 18 -13.72 -5.14 -25.97
C GLU A 18 -13.75 -6.20 -24.87
N ILE A 19 -13.57 -5.78 -23.61
CA ILE A 19 -13.55 -6.65 -22.44
C ILE A 19 -14.80 -6.35 -21.60
N SER A 20 -15.58 -7.38 -21.28
CA SER A 20 -16.81 -7.24 -20.49
C SER A 20 -16.69 -7.88 -19.11
N PHE A 21 -17.21 -7.20 -18.10
CA PHE A 21 -17.25 -7.64 -16.70
C PHE A 21 -18.69 -7.63 -16.19
N HIS A 22 -19.09 -8.71 -15.53
CA HIS A 22 -20.44 -8.92 -15.01
C HIS A 22 -20.53 -8.66 -13.50
N SER A 23 -19.40 -8.46 -12.84
CA SER A 23 -19.35 -8.07 -11.43
C SER A 23 -18.09 -7.27 -11.10
N LEU A 24 -18.12 -6.56 -9.96
CA LEU A 24 -16.96 -5.86 -9.42
C LEU A 24 -15.85 -6.85 -9.08
N THR A 25 -16.22 -8.02 -8.56
CA THR A 25 -15.31 -9.12 -8.23
C THR A 25 -14.60 -9.66 -9.47
N GLU A 26 -15.30 -9.82 -10.59
CA GLU A 26 -14.69 -10.26 -11.85
C GLU A 26 -13.66 -9.24 -12.35
N PHE A 27 -14.01 -7.95 -12.29
CA PHE A 27 -13.09 -6.87 -12.63
C PHE A 27 -11.87 -6.84 -11.71
N GLU A 28 -12.09 -6.97 -10.40
CA GLU A 28 -11.03 -7.02 -9.40
C GLU A 28 -10.08 -8.19 -9.63
N PHE A 29 -10.62 -9.39 -9.86
CA PHE A 29 -9.87 -10.60 -10.16
C PHE A 29 -9.02 -10.42 -11.43
N ALA A 30 -9.59 -9.87 -12.50
CA ALA A 30 -8.89 -9.63 -13.76
C ALA A 30 -7.71 -8.65 -13.62
N LEU A 31 -7.79 -7.70 -12.69
CA LEU A 31 -6.69 -6.80 -12.38
C LEU A 31 -5.67 -7.39 -11.41
N GLY A 32 -6.03 -8.42 -10.63
CA GLY A 32 -5.14 -9.07 -9.66
C GLY A 32 -3.83 -9.54 -10.28
N GLY A 33 -3.89 -10.15 -11.47
CA GLY A 33 -2.70 -10.60 -12.21
C GLY A 33 -1.75 -9.48 -12.68
N ARG A 34 -2.20 -8.21 -12.65
CA ARG A 34 -1.44 -7.04 -13.10
C ARG A 34 -0.68 -6.34 -11.96
N THR A 35 -0.76 -6.87 -10.73
CA THR A 35 -0.17 -6.29 -9.52
C THR A 35 1.30 -6.65 -9.30
N ASN A 36 1.84 -7.64 -10.01
CA ASN A 36 3.24 -8.06 -9.89
C ASN A 36 4.12 -7.41 -10.97
N VAL A 37 5.40 -7.15 -10.71
CA VAL A 37 6.30 -6.58 -11.73
C VAL A 37 6.50 -7.54 -12.91
N PRO A 38 6.30 -7.12 -14.18
CA PRO A 38 6.53 -7.98 -15.33
C PRO A 38 8.01 -8.38 -15.44
N ALA A 39 8.29 -9.59 -15.93
CA ALA A 39 9.67 -10.09 -16.07
C ALA A 39 10.55 -9.22 -16.99
N THR A 40 9.96 -8.64 -18.04
CA THR A 40 10.63 -7.65 -18.90
C THR A 40 11.10 -6.45 -18.09
N LYS A 41 10.23 -5.94 -17.21
CA LYS A 41 10.55 -4.82 -16.32
C LYS A 41 11.60 -5.18 -15.26
N LEU A 42 11.59 -6.41 -14.75
CA LEU A 42 12.65 -6.90 -13.85
C LEU A 42 14.03 -6.81 -14.52
N THR A 43 14.10 -7.20 -15.79
CA THR A 43 15.34 -7.16 -16.58
C THR A 43 15.86 -5.73 -16.72
N ASP A 44 14.96 -4.78 -17.04
CA ASP A 44 15.32 -3.36 -17.12
C ASP A 44 15.86 -2.84 -15.79
N LEU A 45 15.20 -3.16 -14.67
CA LEU A 45 15.61 -2.73 -13.34
C LEU A 45 17.00 -3.28 -12.96
N ILE A 46 17.31 -4.52 -13.33
CA ILE A 46 18.64 -5.11 -13.10
C ILE A 46 19.72 -4.36 -13.88
N MET A 47 19.41 -3.79 -15.04
CA MET A 47 20.37 -3.04 -15.86
C MET A 47 20.61 -1.61 -15.35
N GLN A 48 19.72 -1.07 -14.52
CA GLN A 48 19.86 0.29 -13.97
C GLN A 48 21.02 0.42 -12.98
N THR A 49 21.56 1.64 -12.91
CA THR A 49 22.51 2.06 -11.89
C THR A 49 21.81 2.32 -10.54
N PRO A 50 22.54 2.30 -9.41
CA PRO A 50 21.97 2.63 -8.11
C PRO A 50 21.25 3.99 -8.06
N ASP A 51 21.77 5.00 -8.77
CA ASP A 51 21.16 6.33 -8.79
C ASP A 51 19.90 6.42 -9.67
N GLU A 52 19.80 5.60 -10.71
CA GLU A 52 18.56 5.45 -11.49
C GLU A 52 17.49 4.75 -10.66
N LEU A 53 17.84 3.67 -9.96
CA LEU A 53 16.95 2.96 -9.03
C LEU A 53 16.43 3.90 -7.93
N LYS A 54 17.30 4.75 -7.36
CA LYS A 54 16.90 5.78 -6.38
C LYS A 54 15.91 6.79 -6.98
N ARG A 55 16.17 7.27 -8.20
CA ARG A 55 15.28 8.23 -8.88
C ARG A 55 13.92 7.61 -9.16
N GLU A 56 13.89 6.36 -9.60
CA GLU A 56 12.67 5.61 -9.86
C GLU A 56 11.86 5.39 -8.57
N ALA A 57 12.49 4.94 -7.48
CA ALA A 57 11.83 4.78 -6.18
C ALA A 57 11.20 6.09 -5.68
N LYS A 58 11.91 7.22 -5.80
CA LYS A 58 11.39 8.55 -5.44
C LYS A 58 10.19 8.96 -6.28
N SER A 59 10.25 8.70 -7.59
CA SER A 59 9.14 8.99 -8.51
C SER A 59 7.90 8.18 -8.14
N ILE A 60 8.04 6.87 -7.91
CA ILE A 60 6.92 6.01 -7.51
C ILE A 60 6.29 6.51 -6.21
N LYS A 61 7.11 6.87 -5.21
CA LYS A 61 6.62 7.37 -3.91
C LYS A 61 5.82 8.67 -4.04
N ALA A 62 6.23 9.57 -4.95
CA ALA A 62 5.50 10.80 -5.20
C ALA A 62 4.12 10.52 -5.81
N VAL A 63 4.05 9.57 -6.75
CA VAL A 63 2.79 9.13 -7.38
C VAL A 63 1.88 8.45 -6.35
N GLU A 64 2.43 7.54 -5.56
CA GLU A 64 1.70 6.81 -4.52
C GLU A 64 1.08 7.76 -3.48
N LYS A 65 1.82 8.78 -3.04
CA LYS A 65 1.30 9.80 -2.13
C LYS A 65 0.08 10.51 -2.73
N ARG A 66 0.16 10.89 -4.01
CA ARG A 66 -0.96 11.55 -4.71
C ARG A 66 -2.20 10.64 -4.73
N PHE A 67 -2.04 9.34 -4.94
CA PHE A 67 -3.17 8.41 -4.97
C PHE A 67 -3.76 8.11 -3.60
N VAL A 68 -2.94 8.04 -2.55
CA VAL A 68 -3.44 7.98 -1.17
C VAL A 68 -4.29 9.21 -0.87
N ASP A 69 -3.82 10.41 -1.23
CA ASP A 69 -4.59 11.64 -1.02
C ASP A 69 -5.94 11.62 -1.78
N ILE A 70 -5.98 11.03 -2.99
CA ILE A 70 -7.22 10.83 -3.75
C ILE A 70 -8.16 9.84 -3.06
N LEU A 71 -7.64 8.70 -2.60
CA LEU A 71 -8.44 7.71 -1.88
C LEU A 71 -9.01 8.31 -0.59
N SER A 72 -8.20 9.01 0.21
CA SER A 72 -8.65 9.70 1.42
C SER A 72 -9.77 10.70 1.12
N ARG A 73 -9.62 11.58 0.13
CA ARG A 73 -10.68 12.53 -0.25
C ARG A 73 -11.95 11.85 -0.71
N SER A 74 -11.83 10.76 -1.47
CA SER A 74 -13.01 10.00 -1.93
C SER A 74 -13.76 9.26 -0.81
N ILE A 75 -13.14 9.12 0.36
CA ILE A 75 -13.74 8.53 1.56
C ILE A 75 -14.49 9.61 2.33
N GLU A 76 -13.96 10.83 2.37
CA GLU A 76 -14.58 12.04 2.94
C GLU A 76 -15.75 12.53 2.07
N HIS A 77 -15.62 12.45 0.75
CA HIS A 77 -16.61 12.89 -0.23
C HIS A 77 -16.96 11.75 -1.21
N PRO A 78 -17.94 10.89 -0.87
CA PRO A 78 -18.42 9.83 -1.75
C PRO A 78 -18.88 10.38 -3.11
N GLY A 79 -18.44 9.75 -4.21
CA GLY A 79 -18.76 10.16 -5.59
C GLY A 79 -17.74 11.11 -6.24
N GLU A 80 -16.70 11.55 -5.52
CA GLU A 80 -15.68 12.43 -6.12
C GLU A 80 -14.52 11.68 -6.79
N ILE A 81 -14.41 10.36 -6.60
CA ILE A 81 -13.26 9.60 -7.12
C ILE A 81 -13.18 9.66 -8.64
N GLY A 82 -14.31 9.64 -9.35
CA GLY A 82 -14.35 9.77 -10.80
C GLY A 82 -13.73 11.06 -11.29
N LYS A 83 -14.03 12.19 -10.64
CA LYS A 83 -13.44 13.49 -10.97
C LYS A 83 -11.94 13.52 -10.63
N LEU A 84 -11.57 13.09 -9.42
CA LEU A 84 -10.20 13.11 -8.94
C LEU A 84 -9.26 12.25 -9.80
N VAL A 85 -9.73 11.09 -10.28
CA VAL A 85 -8.96 10.20 -11.14
C VAL A 85 -8.82 10.75 -12.57
N ARG A 86 -9.85 11.43 -13.09
CA ARG A 86 -9.78 12.07 -14.43
C ARG A 86 -8.80 13.24 -14.48
N GLU A 87 -8.52 13.90 -13.36
CA GLU A 87 -7.51 14.97 -13.25
C GLU A 87 -6.05 14.46 -13.25
N ILE A 88 -5.85 13.14 -13.22
CA ILE A 88 -4.52 12.52 -13.29
C ILE A 88 -4.09 12.42 -14.74
N ASP A 89 -2.93 12.99 -15.07
CA ASP A 89 -2.30 12.79 -16.37
C ASP A 89 -2.06 11.30 -16.61
N ILE A 90 -2.54 10.79 -17.75
CA ILE A 90 -2.43 9.38 -18.12
C ILE A 90 -0.98 8.90 -18.17
N GLN A 91 -0.01 9.80 -18.39
CA GLN A 91 1.42 9.48 -18.40
C GLN A 91 1.96 9.06 -17.03
N VAL A 92 1.27 9.40 -15.95
CA VAL A 92 1.60 8.95 -14.58
C VAL A 92 1.46 7.44 -14.43
N PHE A 93 0.56 6.82 -15.20
CA PHE A 93 0.37 5.38 -15.18
C PHE A 93 1.46 4.68 -16.01
N SER A 94 1.90 3.50 -15.57
CA SER A 94 2.85 2.68 -16.32
C SER A 94 2.22 2.17 -17.63
N ASN A 95 3.04 1.90 -18.65
CA ASN A 95 2.59 1.13 -19.82
C ASN A 95 2.55 -0.37 -19.53
N ASP A 96 3.16 -0.82 -18.43
CA ASP A 96 3.12 -2.23 -18.01
C ASP A 96 1.66 -2.68 -17.84
N TYR A 97 1.35 -3.88 -18.32
CA TYR A 97 -0.01 -4.46 -18.30
C TYR A 97 -1.11 -3.49 -18.70
N ASP A 98 -0.84 -2.59 -19.65
CA ASP A 98 -1.83 -1.66 -20.20
C ASP A 98 -2.49 -0.76 -19.16
N TRP A 99 -1.84 -0.47 -18.03
CA TRP A 99 -2.42 0.39 -16.99
C TRP A 99 -2.92 1.73 -17.57
N ARG A 100 -2.17 2.35 -18.50
CA ARG A 100 -2.64 3.55 -19.22
C ARG A 100 -3.93 3.33 -19.99
N ALA A 101 -4.07 2.21 -20.70
CA ALA A 101 -5.25 1.93 -21.49
C ALA A 101 -6.46 1.64 -20.59
N ILE A 102 -6.27 0.92 -19.49
CA ILE A 102 -7.30 0.66 -18.47
C ILE A 102 -7.84 1.99 -17.91
N PHE A 103 -6.96 2.87 -17.40
CA PHE A 103 -7.41 4.15 -16.83
C PHE A 103 -8.02 5.07 -17.88
N LYS A 104 -7.53 5.02 -19.13
CA LYS A 104 -8.15 5.77 -20.23
C LYS A 104 -9.57 5.27 -20.51
N ALA A 105 -9.78 3.96 -20.57
CA ALA A 105 -11.10 3.36 -20.77
C ALA A 105 -12.06 3.70 -19.61
N LEU A 106 -11.59 3.62 -18.37
CA LEU A 106 -12.37 4.00 -17.18
C LEU A 106 -12.73 5.48 -17.17
N ASN A 107 -11.84 6.37 -17.61
CA ASN A 107 -12.10 7.81 -17.64
C ASN A 107 -13.13 8.23 -18.70
N GLN A 108 -13.43 7.37 -19.67
CA GLN A 108 -14.47 7.59 -20.69
C GLN A 108 -15.87 7.18 -20.24
N GLN A 109 -15.98 6.42 -19.15
CA GLN A 109 -17.27 5.99 -18.60
C GLN A 109 -17.91 7.08 -17.72
N ASP A 110 -19.19 6.92 -17.41
CA ASP A 110 -19.95 7.81 -16.54
C ASP A 110 -19.59 7.64 -15.05
N GLU A 111 -20.31 8.32 -14.15
CA GLU A 111 -20.07 8.29 -12.69
C GLU A 111 -20.41 6.92 -12.07
N ASP A 112 -21.27 6.14 -12.72
CA ASP A 112 -21.71 4.80 -12.27
C ASP A 112 -20.56 3.77 -12.17
N VAL A 113 -19.35 4.11 -12.64
CA VAL A 113 -18.16 3.24 -12.53
C VAL A 113 -17.14 3.68 -11.47
N ASP A 114 -17.52 4.57 -10.55
CA ASP A 114 -16.61 5.09 -9.52
C ASP A 114 -16.03 4.00 -8.59
N GLU A 115 -16.78 2.93 -8.31
CA GLU A 115 -16.25 1.78 -7.58
C GLU A 115 -15.16 1.04 -8.38
N LEU A 116 -15.33 0.92 -9.70
CA LEU A 116 -14.33 0.30 -10.57
C LEU A 116 -13.07 1.14 -10.66
N ARG A 117 -13.21 2.48 -10.69
CA ARG A 117 -12.07 3.40 -10.61
C ARG A 117 -11.33 3.24 -9.28
N ARG A 118 -12.05 3.07 -8.19
CA ARG A 118 -11.46 2.77 -6.87
C ARG A 118 -10.65 1.49 -6.90
N VAL A 119 -11.25 0.39 -7.38
CA VAL A 119 -10.57 -0.91 -7.49
C VAL A 119 -9.33 -0.80 -8.37
N ALA A 120 -9.43 -0.18 -9.55
CA ALA A 120 -8.29 0.00 -10.45
C ALA A 120 -7.17 0.83 -9.80
N LEU A 121 -7.50 1.91 -9.08
CA LEU A 121 -6.52 2.73 -8.37
C LEU A 121 -5.81 1.94 -7.27
N VAL A 122 -6.56 1.13 -6.52
CA VAL A 122 -6.02 0.24 -5.48
C VAL A 122 -5.10 -0.81 -6.09
N LYS A 123 -5.51 -1.53 -7.13
CA LYS A 123 -4.66 -2.54 -7.80
C LYS A 123 -3.43 -1.91 -8.45
N TYR A 124 -3.53 -0.69 -8.98
CA TYR A 124 -2.36 0.03 -9.47
C TYR A 124 -1.39 0.43 -8.34
N MET A 125 -1.90 0.85 -7.19
CA MET A 125 -1.06 1.10 -6.00
C MET A 125 -0.35 -0.18 -5.51
N GLN A 126 -1.02 -1.33 -5.57
CA GLN A 126 -0.39 -2.63 -5.28
C GLN A 126 0.74 -2.94 -6.28
N TYR A 127 0.53 -2.69 -7.58
CA TYR A 127 1.58 -2.76 -8.60
C TYR A 127 2.77 -1.84 -8.30
N LEU A 128 2.52 -0.57 -7.94
CA LEU A 128 3.58 0.38 -7.59
C LEU A 128 4.40 -0.09 -6.39
N ARG A 129 3.74 -0.70 -5.40
CA ARG A 129 4.40 -1.27 -4.22
C ARG A 129 5.26 -2.48 -4.56
N SER A 130 4.73 -3.43 -5.33
CA SER A 130 5.51 -4.57 -5.84
C SER A 130 6.77 -4.09 -6.58
N ARG A 131 6.64 -3.05 -7.41
CA ARG A 131 7.77 -2.43 -8.12
C ARG A 131 8.79 -1.77 -7.19
N GLN A 132 8.35 -1.05 -6.15
CA GLN A 132 9.26 -0.51 -5.14
C GLN A 132 10.04 -1.62 -4.43
N ASP A 133 9.41 -2.75 -4.11
CA ASP A 133 10.05 -3.85 -3.40
C ASP A 133 11.13 -4.52 -4.24
N VAL A 134 10.88 -4.72 -5.54
CA VAL A 134 11.91 -5.17 -6.49
C VAL A 134 13.07 -4.17 -6.57
N ILE A 135 12.77 -2.87 -6.77
CA ILE A 135 13.81 -1.82 -6.87
C ILE A 135 14.73 -1.85 -5.64
N LYS A 136 14.16 -1.99 -4.44
CA LYS A 136 14.95 -2.11 -3.20
C LYS A 136 15.84 -3.33 -3.19
N GLN A 137 15.32 -4.50 -3.56
CA GLN A 137 16.10 -5.73 -3.60
C GLN A 137 17.26 -5.61 -4.59
N THR A 138 17.00 -5.12 -5.80
CA THR A 138 18.02 -4.89 -6.82
C THR A 138 19.07 -3.88 -6.35
N TYR A 139 18.64 -2.79 -5.70
CA TYR A 139 19.55 -1.79 -5.13
C TYR A 139 20.48 -2.40 -4.07
N LYS A 140 19.94 -3.17 -3.13
CA LYS A 140 20.72 -3.85 -2.08
C LYS A 140 21.77 -4.80 -2.65
N ILE A 141 21.42 -5.56 -3.70
CA ILE A 141 22.36 -6.48 -4.37
C ILE A 141 23.51 -5.68 -5.01
N LYS A 142 23.19 -4.64 -5.78
CA LYS A 142 24.21 -3.80 -6.45
C LYS A 142 25.13 -3.07 -5.48
N GLN A 143 24.61 -2.65 -4.32
CA GLN A 143 25.43 -2.01 -3.28
C GLN A 143 26.44 -3.01 -2.68
N LYS A 144 26.02 -4.26 -2.42
CA LYS A 144 26.92 -5.33 -1.95
C LYS A 144 28.00 -5.67 -2.97
N GLU A 145 27.66 -5.75 -4.25
CA GLU A 145 28.63 -6.03 -5.33
C GLU A 145 29.67 -4.91 -5.48
N SER A 146 29.25 -3.65 -5.31
CA SER A 146 30.13 -2.48 -5.37
C SER A 146 31.07 -2.41 -4.16
N GLY A 147 30.57 -2.74 -2.96
CA GLY A 147 31.39 -2.83 -1.74
C GLY A 147 32.41 -3.98 -1.78
N ALA A 148 32.06 -5.13 -2.35
CA ALA A 148 32.96 -6.28 -2.48
C ALA A 148 34.08 -6.05 -3.52
N ARG A 149 33.82 -5.27 -4.58
CA ARG A 149 34.84 -4.91 -5.58
C ARG A 149 35.84 -3.86 -5.09
N GLY A 150 35.48 -3.04 -4.10
CA GLY A 150 36.37 -2.03 -3.50
C GLY A 150 37.44 -2.61 -2.57
N SER A 151 37.28 -3.84 -2.06
CA SER A 151 38.20 -4.44 -1.10
C SER A 151 39.34 -5.28 -1.71
N GLN A 152 39.51 -5.28 -3.04
CA GLN A 152 40.57 -6.04 -3.72
C GLN A 152 41.63 -5.19 -4.46
N ALA A 153 41.61 -3.86 -4.35
CA ALA A 153 42.65 -3.03 -4.97
C ALA A 153 43.23 -2.00 -3.99
N GLY A 154 44.47 -2.25 -3.56
CA GLY A 154 45.42 -1.20 -3.16
C GLY A 154 45.52 -0.89 -1.68
N THR A 155 46.62 -1.33 -1.08
CA THR A 155 47.14 -0.88 0.22
C THR A 155 47.44 0.64 0.19
N GLN A 156 46.55 1.48 0.72
CA GLN A 156 46.86 2.86 1.11
C GLN A 156 46.13 3.27 2.41
N PRO A 157 46.73 4.14 3.25
CA PRO A 157 46.28 4.39 4.63
C PRO A 157 44.94 5.16 4.70
N PRO A 158 44.21 5.05 5.82
CA PRO A 158 42.81 5.44 5.91
C PRO A 158 42.64 6.96 5.92
N SER A 159 42.04 7.50 4.85
CA SER A 159 41.40 8.82 4.89
C SER A 159 40.09 8.73 5.68
N THR A 160 39.83 9.76 6.46
CA THR A 160 38.80 9.91 7.50
C THR A 160 37.38 9.46 7.11
N PRO A 161 36.68 8.65 7.95
CA PRO A 161 35.40 7.99 7.61
C PRO A 161 34.12 8.84 7.85
N LEU A 162 34.22 10.17 7.93
CA LEU A 162 33.11 11.01 8.40
C LEU A 162 32.15 11.51 7.29
N GLU A 163 32.57 11.56 6.02
CA GLU A 163 31.70 11.99 4.91
C GLU A 163 30.88 10.84 4.33
N ASP A 164 31.48 9.68 4.09
CA ASP A 164 30.79 8.50 3.54
C ASP A 164 29.66 8.00 4.46
N THR A 165 29.81 8.16 5.78
CA THR A 165 28.80 7.75 6.76
C THR A 165 27.55 8.65 6.68
N LYS A 166 27.69 9.92 6.31
CA LYS A 166 26.58 10.87 6.20
C LYS A 166 25.75 10.60 4.95
N ASP A 167 26.39 10.24 3.85
CA ASP A 167 25.69 9.83 2.64
C ASP A 167 25.07 8.45 2.80
N PHE A 168 25.73 7.49 3.47
CA PHE A 168 25.13 6.22 3.85
C PHE A 168 23.85 6.39 4.70
N LEU A 169 23.85 7.29 5.70
CA LEU A 169 22.66 7.55 6.54
C LEU A 169 21.54 8.30 5.80
N LYS A 170 21.85 9.13 4.80
CA LYS A 170 20.85 9.72 3.89
C LYS A 170 20.33 8.71 2.87
N GLU A 171 21.18 7.80 2.43
CA GLU A 171 20.84 6.71 1.52
C GLU A 171 19.92 5.68 2.19
N THR A 172 20.18 5.33 3.45
CA THR A 172 19.25 4.53 4.23
C THR A 172 17.95 5.28 4.45
N SER A 173 17.94 6.60 4.68
CA SER A 173 16.70 7.41 4.87
C SER A 173 15.69 7.34 3.70
N ILE A 174 16.16 7.28 2.46
CA ILE A 174 15.30 7.17 1.26
C ILE A 174 14.54 5.84 1.26
N PHE A 175 15.18 4.77 1.75
CA PHE A 175 14.61 3.43 1.83
C PHE A 175 14.06 3.07 3.23
N ASP A 176 14.45 3.78 4.30
CA ASP A 176 14.00 3.58 5.70
C ASP A 176 12.58 4.09 5.90
N SER A 177 12.16 5.06 5.11
CA SER A 177 10.74 5.41 5.01
C SER A 177 9.92 4.36 4.25
N ILE A 178 10.52 3.21 3.94
CA ILE A 178 9.90 2.01 3.41
C ILE A 178 10.54 0.81 4.11
N SER A 179 10.24 0.63 5.41
CA SER A 179 10.70 -0.46 6.30
C SER A 179 11.77 -1.36 5.70
N LEU A 180 13.02 -1.14 6.11
CA LEU A 180 14.01 -2.21 6.09
C LEU A 180 13.43 -3.34 6.93
N GLU A 181 12.82 -4.32 6.26
CA GLU A 181 12.61 -5.62 6.87
C GLU A 181 13.98 -6.08 7.37
N ALA A 182 14.10 -6.15 8.69
CA ALA A 182 15.07 -7.01 9.33
C ALA A 182 14.91 -8.42 8.73
N PRO A 183 15.96 -9.25 8.73
CA PRO A 183 15.92 -10.58 8.13
C PRO A 183 14.65 -11.33 8.56
N LEU A 184 14.14 -12.18 7.66
CA LEU A 184 13.06 -13.15 7.85
C LEU A 184 13.20 -13.90 9.19
N ASP A 185 12.80 -13.26 10.29
CA ASP A 185 12.66 -13.91 11.58
C ASP A 185 11.32 -14.64 11.59
N ALA A 186 11.29 -15.78 12.28
CA ALA A 186 10.17 -16.72 12.36
C ALA A 186 8.80 -16.12 12.80
N ALA A 187 8.74 -14.82 13.07
CA ALA A 187 7.53 -14.06 13.37
C ALA A 187 6.61 -13.78 12.16
N GLN A 188 7.06 -14.05 10.92
CA GLN A 188 6.21 -13.91 9.72
C GLN A 188 5.00 -14.86 9.70
N HIS A 189 5.00 -15.93 10.51
CA HIS A 189 3.84 -16.82 10.60
C HIS A 189 2.68 -16.24 11.44
N THR A 190 2.94 -15.25 12.29
CA THR A 190 1.90 -14.73 13.20
C THR A 190 1.11 -13.58 12.59
N PHE A 191 1.74 -12.75 11.76
CA PHE A 191 1.11 -11.55 11.20
C PHE A 191 1.19 -11.51 9.68
N SER A 192 0.07 -11.16 9.06
CA SER A 192 -0.04 -10.90 7.63
C SER A 192 -0.19 -9.41 7.38
N ARG A 193 0.47 -8.92 6.33
CA ARG A 193 0.43 -7.51 5.95
C ARG A 193 -0.84 -7.23 5.15
N LEU A 194 -1.56 -6.18 5.52
CA LEU A 194 -2.74 -5.76 4.77
C LEU A 194 -2.38 -5.29 3.35
N PRO A 195 -3.19 -5.65 2.35
CA PRO A 195 -3.09 -5.09 1.01
C PRO A 195 -3.38 -3.59 1.05
N LYS A 196 -2.50 -2.81 0.43
CA LYS A 196 -2.61 -1.34 0.47
C LYS A 196 -3.81 -0.87 -0.34
N GLY A 197 -4.64 -0.02 0.26
CA GLY A 197 -5.82 0.60 -0.32
C GLY A 197 -7.03 -0.33 -0.42
N GLU A 198 -6.86 -1.62 -0.18
CA GLU A 198 -7.91 -2.64 -0.26
C GLU A 198 -8.57 -2.83 1.11
N ALA A 199 -9.88 -3.07 1.08
CA ALA A 199 -10.66 -3.29 2.28
C ALA A 199 -10.66 -4.78 2.64
N VAL A 200 -10.06 -5.14 3.77
CA VAL A 200 -10.07 -6.50 4.32
C VAL A 200 -11.10 -6.58 5.43
N ILE A 201 -12.05 -7.51 5.32
CA ILE A 201 -13.08 -7.74 6.32
C ILE A 201 -12.68 -8.95 7.16
N ILE A 202 -12.67 -8.79 8.48
CA ILE A 202 -12.42 -9.86 9.45
C ILE A 202 -13.65 -10.07 10.35
N HIS A 203 -13.76 -11.27 10.92
CA HIS A 203 -14.88 -11.67 11.77
C HIS A 203 -14.37 -12.13 13.14
N PRO A 204 -13.87 -11.20 13.98
CA PRO A 204 -13.43 -11.54 15.32
C PRO A 204 -14.63 -11.98 16.16
N ALA A 205 -14.43 -12.97 17.03
CA ALA A 205 -15.46 -13.35 17.99
C ALA A 205 -15.76 -12.19 18.96
N HIS A 206 -16.99 -12.18 19.49
CA HIS A 206 -17.38 -11.19 20.50
C HIS A 206 -16.52 -11.30 21.76
N ASP A 207 -16.25 -10.16 22.40
CA ASP A 207 -15.47 -10.05 23.65
C ASP A 207 -14.07 -10.67 23.56
N THR A 208 -13.52 -10.72 22.36
CA THR A 208 -12.12 -11.12 22.13
C THR A 208 -11.22 -9.92 21.94
N GLU A 209 -9.94 -10.12 22.22
CA GLU A 209 -8.90 -9.18 21.88
C GLU A 209 -7.89 -9.81 20.94
N PHE A 210 -7.25 -8.98 20.12
CA PHE A 210 -6.18 -9.41 19.26
C PHE A 210 -5.17 -8.31 19.03
N GLU A 211 -3.93 -8.73 18.82
CA GLU A 211 -2.85 -7.82 18.51
C GLU A 211 -2.86 -7.47 17.02
N PHE A 212 -2.49 -6.25 16.69
CA PHE A 212 -2.19 -5.83 15.34
C PHE A 212 -1.01 -4.84 15.35
N ARG A 213 -0.45 -4.54 14.18
CA ARG A 213 0.70 -3.63 14.09
C ARG A 213 0.48 -2.53 13.06
N LEU A 214 0.94 -1.34 13.43
CA LEU A 214 1.13 -0.22 12.50
C LEU A 214 2.63 -0.01 12.34
N SER A 215 3.18 -0.28 11.16
CA SER A 215 4.62 -0.39 10.96
C SER A 215 5.22 -1.38 11.96
N LYS A 216 6.04 -0.91 12.91
CA LYS A 216 6.65 -1.75 13.95
C LYS A 216 5.91 -1.72 15.28
N HIS A 217 5.01 -0.76 15.49
CA HIS A 217 4.32 -0.51 16.76
C HIS A 217 3.18 -1.48 16.95
N GLN A 218 3.05 -2.00 18.16
CA GLN A 218 2.06 -2.99 18.54
C GLN A 218 0.84 -2.29 19.13
N PHE A 219 -0.34 -2.76 18.73
CA PHE A 219 -1.61 -2.31 19.23
C PHE A 219 -2.46 -3.53 19.60
N VAL A 220 -3.39 -3.34 20.53
CA VAL A 220 -4.40 -4.34 20.88
C VAL A 220 -5.77 -3.82 20.48
N PHE A 221 -6.49 -4.58 19.68
CA PHE A 221 -7.90 -4.35 19.42
C PHE A 221 -8.72 -5.14 20.44
N ARG A 222 -9.65 -4.49 21.15
CA ARG A 222 -10.61 -5.17 22.04
C ARG A 222 -12.01 -5.08 21.45
N ASN A 223 -12.55 -6.23 21.05
CA ASN A 223 -13.89 -6.38 20.47
C ASN A 223 -14.98 -6.54 21.55
N ALA A 224 -14.92 -5.69 22.57
CA ALA A 224 -15.95 -5.56 23.59
C ALA A 224 -16.82 -4.32 23.29
N HIS A 225 -17.84 -4.05 24.11
CA HIS A 225 -18.57 -2.79 24.06
C HIS A 225 -18.19 -1.92 25.29
N PRO A 226 -17.60 -0.73 25.11
CA PRO A 226 -17.23 -0.10 23.83
C PRO A 226 -16.02 -0.80 23.17
N ARG A 227 -15.92 -0.69 21.84
CA ARG A 227 -14.77 -1.23 21.10
C ARG A 227 -13.62 -0.26 21.25
N VAL A 228 -12.44 -0.77 21.61
CA VAL A 228 -11.27 0.08 21.86
C VAL A 228 -10.02 -0.46 21.18
N ILE A 229 -9.12 0.46 20.84
CA ILE A 229 -7.75 0.19 20.43
C ILE A 229 -6.84 0.68 21.53
N VAL A 230 -5.83 -0.11 21.89
CA VAL A 230 -4.84 0.23 22.90
C VAL A 230 -3.46 0.25 22.26
N ASP A 231 -2.71 1.33 22.46
CA ASP A 231 -1.34 1.43 21.95
C ASP A 231 -0.29 0.82 22.89
N ASP A 232 0.99 0.87 22.48
CA ASP A 232 2.12 0.35 23.24
C ASP A 232 2.42 1.12 24.54
N GLN A 233 1.79 2.28 24.74
CA GLN A 233 1.85 3.09 25.96
C GLN A 233 0.64 2.82 26.88
N GLY A 234 -0.28 1.95 26.47
CA GLY A 234 -1.52 1.69 27.20
C GLY A 234 -2.58 2.77 27.02
N GLN A 235 -2.40 3.69 26.07
CA GLN A 235 -3.42 4.69 25.74
C GLN A 235 -4.56 4.00 25.01
N GLU A 236 -5.78 4.19 25.51
CA GLU A 236 -6.99 3.64 24.90
C GLU A 236 -7.66 4.67 23.99
N PHE A 237 -8.18 4.18 22.87
CA PHE A 237 -8.91 4.93 21.87
C PHE A 237 -10.22 4.19 21.58
N GLU A 238 -11.34 4.79 21.94
CA GLU A 238 -12.67 4.26 21.63
C GLU A 238 -12.97 4.40 20.14
N LEU A 239 -13.62 3.39 19.57
CA LEU A 239 -14.04 3.38 18.18
C LEU A 239 -15.51 3.79 18.07
N ASP A 240 -15.76 4.79 17.24
CA ASP A 240 -17.09 5.20 16.85
C ASP A 240 -17.73 4.18 15.88
N GLU A 241 -19.05 4.25 15.74
CA GLU A 241 -19.72 3.60 14.61
C GLU A 241 -19.26 4.19 13.27
N GLY A 242 -19.08 3.34 12.26
CA GLY A 242 -18.57 3.78 10.96
C GLY A 242 -17.05 3.93 10.93
N LYS A 243 -16.54 4.92 10.18
CA LYS A 243 -15.12 5.00 9.83
C LYS A 243 -14.27 5.63 10.93
N ASN A 244 -13.31 4.87 11.43
CA ASN A 244 -12.27 5.32 12.34
C ASN A 244 -10.94 5.41 11.58
N ILE A 245 -10.45 6.63 11.36
CA ILE A 245 -9.20 6.93 10.68
C ILE A 245 -8.11 7.07 11.73
N LEU A 246 -7.17 6.13 11.70
CA LEU A 246 -6.02 6.05 12.59
C LEU A 246 -4.78 6.60 11.90
N GLY A 247 -4.07 7.52 12.55
CA GLY A 247 -2.85 8.10 12.00
C GLY A 247 -2.22 9.17 12.87
N ARG A 248 -1.19 9.83 12.35
CA ARG A 248 -0.44 10.86 13.09
C ARG A 248 -0.91 12.29 12.83
N ASP A 249 -1.74 12.50 11.81
CA ASP A 249 -2.26 13.81 11.45
C ASP A 249 -3.54 14.13 12.23
N ALA A 250 -3.78 15.41 12.52
CA ALA A 250 -4.91 15.86 13.33
C ALA A 250 -6.27 15.70 12.64
N VAL A 251 -6.26 15.40 11.33
CA VAL A 251 -7.48 15.03 10.58
C VAL A 251 -7.98 13.63 10.92
N CYS A 252 -7.15 12.80 11.57
CA CYS A 252 -7.54 11.47 12.03
C CYS A 252 -8.38 11.59 13.31
N ASN A 253 -9.54 10.94 13.35
CA ASN A 253 -10.34 10.87 14.58
C ASN A 253 -9.64 10.05 15.67
N ILE A 254 -8.69 9.17 15.29
CA ILE A 254 -7.77 8.54 16.23
C ILE A 254 -6.34 8.97 15.88
N THR A 255 -5.82 9.91 16.68
CA THR A 255 -4.47 10.43 16.51
C THR A 255 -3.50 9.70 17.43
N VAL A 256 -2.52 8.99 16.85
CA VAL A 256 -1.45 8.32 17.63
C VAL A 256 -0.34 9.28 18.04
N GLY A 257 0.40 8.91 19.09
CA GLY A 257 1.47 9.73 19.65
C GLY A 257 2.53 10.19 18.62
N THR A 258 3.02 11.41 18.79
CA THR A 258 4.00 12.05 17.89
C THR A 258 5.37 11.34 17.83
N GLY A 259 5.65 10.46 18.80
CA GLY A 259 6.83 9.61 18.83
C GLY A 259 6.85 8.51 17.76
N MET A 260 5.68 8.13 17.23
CA MET A 260 5.53 7.06 16.23
C MET A 260 5.78 7.57 14.81
N ARG A 261 7.02 7.95 14.50
CA ARG A 261 7.39 8.62 13.23
C ARG A 261 7.13 7.80 11.97
N ASP A 262 7.16 6.49 12.09
CA ASP A 262 6.88 5.51 11.04
C ASP A 262 5.38 5.19 10.90
N VAL A 263 4.52 5.73 11.78
CA VAL A 263 3.09 5.79 11.52
C VAL A 263 2.79 6.95 10.55
N SER A 264 2.16 6.60 9.43
CA SER A 264 1.70 7.54 8.40
C SER A 264 0.69 8.55 8.95
N ARG A 265 0.61 9.71 8.27
CA ARG A 265 -0.32 10.81 8.62
C ARG A 265 -1.77 10.34 8.69
N MET A 266 -2.20 9.61 7.66
CA MET A 266 -3.34 8.71 7.68
C MET A 266 -2.77 7.31 7.44
N HIS A 267 -3.05 6.36 8.32
CA HIS A 267 -2.37 5.06 8.31
C HIS A 267 -3.34 3.93 8.01
N LEU A 268 -4.41 3.81 8.79
CA LEU A 268 -5.33 2.70 8.74
C LEU A 268 -6.74 3.22 8.95
N ILE A 269 -7.69 2.71 8.18
CA ILE A 269 -9.11 2.93 8.43
C ILE A 269 -9.68 1.65 9.03
N ILE A 270 -10.43 1.80 10.11
CA ILE A 270 -11.10 0.72 10.84
C ILE A 270 -12.58 1.06 10.89
N GLU A 271 -13.41 0.21 10.31
CA GLU A 271 -14.85 0.42 10.22
C GLU A 271 -15.57 -0.79 10.81
N PRO A 272 -16.08 -0.68 12.05
CA PRO A 272 -16.96 -1.68 12.61
C PRO A 272 -18.28 -1.71 11.84
N LEU A 273 -18.71 -2.91 11.41
CA LEU A 273 -19.94 -3.11 10.64
C LEU A 273 -21.07 -3.62 11.54
N SER A 274 -22.31 -3.47 11.06
CA SER A 274 -23.52 -3.82 11.81
C SER A 274 -23.71 -5.31 12.05
N ASP A 275 -23.06 -6.16 11.26
CA ASP A 275 -23.06 -7.62 11.41
C ASP A 275 -21.98 -8.13 12.39
N GLY A 276 -21.25 -7.22 13.05
CA GLY A 276 -20.18 -7.55 13.98
C GLY A 276 -18.81 -7.77 13.32
N SER A 277 -18.75 -7.80 11.99
CA SER A 277 -17.48 -7.82 11.26
C SER A 277 -16.78 -6.46 11.32
N ILE A 278 -15.49 -6.45 11.00
CA ILE A 278 -14.67 -5.25 11.03
C ILE A 278 -13.91 -5.13 9.72
N ARG A 279 -14.05 -3.98 9.07
CA ARG A 279 -13.36 -3.66 7.83
C ARG A 279 -12.11 -2.84 8.11
N PHE A 280 -10.97 -3.30 7.62
CA PHE A 280 -9.67 -2.63 7.69
C PHE A 280 -9.24 -2.16 6.30
N THR A 281 -8.68 -0.96 6.19
CA THR A 281 -8.11 -0.46 4.93
C THR A 281 -6.78 0.23 5.18
N ASP A 282 -5.70 -0.37 4.72
CA ASP A 282 -4.33 0.15 4.89
C ASP A 282 -4.05 1.29 3.90
N LEU A 283 -3.77 2.49 4.39
CA LEU A 283 -3.34 3.64 3.60
C LEU A 283 -1.85 3.94 3.79
N SER A 284 -1.17 3.16 4.62
CA SER A 284 0.14 3.49 5.16
C SER A 284 1.29 3.31 4.17
N SER A 285 2.40 3.97 4.45
CA SER A 285 3.68 3.74 3.74
C SER A 285 4.41 2.50 4.27
N HIS A 286 4.30 2.24 5.58
CA HIS A 286 5.08 1.22 6.27
C HIS A 286 4.32 -0.10 6.51
N GLY A 287 3.04 -0.15 6.16
CA GLY A 287 2.18 -1.32 6.30
C GLY A 287 1.43 -1.35 7.63
N SER A 288 0.22 -1.90 7.54
CA SER A 288 -0.57 -2.38 8.68
C SER A 288 -0.58 -3.90 8.64
N PHE A 289 -0.58 -4.55 9.81
CA PHE A 289 -0.49 -6.01 9.91
C PHE A 289 -1.52 -6.55 10.89
N LEU A 290 -2.27 -7.57 10.47
CA LEU A 290 -3.23 -8.31 11.29
C LEU A 290 -2.70 -9.73 11.57
N PRO A 291 -3.21 -10.43 12.59
CA PRO A 291 -2.88 -11.84 12.79
C PRO A 291 -3.23 -12.64 11.55
N ALA A 292 -2.31 -13.50 11.08
CA ALA A 292 -2.50 -14.27 9.86
C ALA A 292 -3.75 -15.16 9.92
N ALA A 293 -4.08 -15.68 11.11
CA ALA A 293 -5.26 -16.50 11.36
C ALA A 293 -6.60 -15.74 11.21
N MET A 294 -6.57 -14.40 11.19
CA MET A 294 -7.77 -13.56 11.01
C MET A 294 -7.96 -13.09 9.58
N MET A 295 -6.95 -13.24 8.74
CA MET A 295 -7.07 -12.85 7.34
C MET A 295 -8.04 -13.79 6.63
N PRO A 296 -8.90 -13.28 5.73
CA PRO A 296 -9.67 -14.14 4.85
C PRO A 296 -8.70 -15.05 4.07
N LEU A 297 -9.05 -16.33 3.96
CA LEU A 297 -8.30 -17.25 3.12
C LEU A 297 -8.32 -16.70 1.69
N SER A 298 -7.16 -16.40 1.13
CA SER A 298 -7.01 -16.21 -0.30
C SER A 298 -7.32 -17.54 -0.96
N ASP A 299 -8.41 -17.59 -1.73
CA ASP A 299 -8.67 -18.71 -2.64
C ASP A 299 -7.53 -18.73 -3.68
N ASP A 300 -6.63 -19.71 -3.57
CA ASP A 300 -5.60 -20.04 -4.57
C ASP A 300 -6.20 -20.69 -5.82
#